data_AF-A0A7M1SVA1-F1
#
_entry.id   AF-A0A7M1SVA1-F1
#
_cell.length_a   1.000
_cell.length_b   1.000
_cell.length_c   1.000
_cell.angle_alpha   90.00
_cell.angle_beta   90.00
_cell.angle_gamma   90.00
#
_symmetry.space_group_name_H-M   'P 1'
#
loop_
_entity.id
_entity.type
_entity.pdbx_description
1 polymer ?
#
loop_
_entity_poly.entity_id
_entity_poly.type
_entity_poly.pdbx_seq_one_letter_code
_entity_poly.pdbx_strand_id
1 'polypeptide(L)'
;MNPPRSPLTLPIAPASLTPSVALAAAAAETRRISTSAAALEPSHWVSPAARAYCDRVHDLVRAVEAAAEGIDAAAAAARVHESELDHVRQALLTGAPIPV
;
A
#
# COMPACT_ATOMS: atom_id res chain seq x y z
N MET A 1 -33.25 -43.60 2.73
CA MET A 1 -31.83 -43.48 2.36
C MET A 1 -31.48 -42.00 2.34
N ASN A 2 -30.58 -41.54 3.22
CA ASN A 2 -30.09 -40.16 3.20
C ASN A 2 -28.96 -40.04 2.16
N PRO A 3 -28.90 -38.98 1.34
CA PRO A 3 -27.78 -38.78 0.43
C PRO A 3 -26.49 -38.45 1.20
N PRO A 4 -25.31 -38.80 0.65
CA PRO A 4 -24.03 -38.50 1.26
C PRO A 4 -23.81 -36.97 1.28
N ARG A 5 -23.42 -36.45 2.44
CA ARG A 5 -23.02 -35.03 2.58
C ARG A 5 -21.73 -34.82 1.78
N SER A 6 -21.82 -34.09 0.66
CA SER A 6 -20.64 -33.61 -0.04
C SER A 6 -19.79 -32.76 0.90
N PRO A 7 -18.44 -32.90 0.91
CA PRO A 7 -17.58 -31.99 1.64
C PRO A 7 -17.79 -30.59 1.08
N LEU A 8 -18.00 -29.62 1.97
CA LEU A 8 -18.04 -28.20 1.62
C LEU A 8 -16.64 -27.80 1.16
N THR A 9 -16.37 -27.90 -0.14
CA THR A 9 -15.20 -27.27 -0.74
C THR A 9 -15.45 -25.77 -0.71
N LEU A 10 -14.88 -25.08 0.28
CA LEU A 10 -14.85 -23.63 0.30
C LEU A 10 -14.12 -23.16 -0.98
N PRO A 11 -14.69 -22.21 -1.74
CA PRO A 11 -13.98 -21.64 -2.87
C PRO A 11 -12.72 -20.99 -2.31
N ILE A 12 -11.56 -21.49 -2.75
CA ILE A 12 -10.29 -20.80 -2.56
C ILE A 12 -10.44 -19.52 -3.38
N ALA A 13 -10.77 -18.42 -2.71
CA ALA A 13 -10.79 -17.11 -3.33
C ALA A 13 -9.42 -16.90 -4.00
N PRO A 14 -9.36 -16.31 -5.22
CA PRO A 14 -8.09 -15.91 -5.80
C PRO A 14 -7.33 -15.11 -4.75
N ALA A 15 -6.02 -15.30 -4.66
CA ALA A 15 -5.16 -14.60 -3.71
C ALA A 15 -5.31 -13.08 -3.91
N SER A 16 -6.30 -12.48 -3.27
CA SER A 16 -6.42 -11.05 -3.12
C SER A 16 -5.15 -10.66 -2.39
N LEU A 17 -4.28 -9.91 -3.05
CA LEU A 17 -3.16 -9.28 -2.37
C LEU A 17 -3.73 -8.60 -1.12
N THR A 18 -3.13 -8.89 0.03
CA THR A 18 -3.55 -8.25 1.27
C THR A 18 -3.39 -6.73 1.09
N PRO A 19 -4.32 -5.91 1.61
CA PRO A 19 -4.25 -4.46 1.48
C PRO A 19 -2.86 -3.89 1.81
N SER A 20 -2.17 -4.42 2.81
CA SER A 20 -0.81 -4.02 3.19
C SER A 20 0.23 -4.21 2.07
N VAL A 21 0.14 -5.30 1.30
CA VAL A 21 1.04 -5.58 0.17
C VAL A 21 0.73 -4.66 -1.00
N ALA A 22 -0.56 -4.45 -1.31
CA ALA A 22 -0.96 -3.54 -2.37
C ALA A 22 -0.52 -2.10 -2.10
N LEU A 23 -0.67 -1.63 -0.86
CA LEU A 23 -0.21 -0.30 -0.44
C LEU A 23 1.31 -0.19 -0.47
N ALA A 24 2.05 -1.19 0.00
CA ALA A 24 3.52 -1.19 -0.09
C ALA A 24 4.02 -1.11 -1.54
N ALA A 25 3.37 -1.83 -2.47
CA ALA A 25 3.69 -1.74 -3.89
C ALA A 25 3.37 -0.34 -4.46
N ALA A 26 2.26 0.27 -4.06
CA ALA A 26 1.90 1.63 -4.47
C ALA A 26 2.89 2.68 -3.95
N ALA A 27 3.40 2.54 -2.72
CA ALA A 27 4.45 3.42 -2.19
C ALA A 27 5.77 3.28 -2.98
N ALA A 28 6.15 2.06 -3.35
CA ALA A 28 7.33 1.81 -4.18
C ALA A 28 7.19 2.45 -5.58
N GLU A 29 6.03 2.30 -6.20
CA GLU A 29 5.72 2.93 -7.49
C GLU A 29 5.71 4.46 -7.40
N THR A 30 5.17 5.01 -6.31
CA THR A 30 5.17 6.46 -6.05
C THR A 30 6.60 7.01 -5.96
N ARG A 31 7.52 6.30 -5.30
CA ARG A 31 8.95 6.66 -5.29
C ARG A 31 9.58 6.61 -6.68
N ARG A 32 9.23 5.62 -7.51
CA ARG A 32 9.70 5.53 -8.90
C ARG A 32 9.24 6.73 -9.73
N ILE A 33 8.01 7.20 -9.49
CA ILE A 33 7.47 8.43 -10.08
C ILE A 33 8.27 9.65 -9.60
N SER A 34 8.61 9.75 -8.31
CA SER A 34 9.46 10.82 -7.77
C SER A 34 10.79 10.93 -8.53
N THR A 35 11.51 9.81 -8.68
CA THR A 35 12.78 9.78 -9.45
C THR A 35 12.59 10.22 -10.89
N SER A 36 11.47 9.84 -11.52
CA SER A 36 11.17 10.23 -12.90
C SER A 36 10.81 11.71 -13.01
N ALA A 37 10.14 12.28 -12.00
CA ALA A 37 9.82 13.70 -11.93
C ALA A 37 11.08 14.57 -11.72
N ALA A 38 12.04 14.10 -10.91
CA ALA A 38 13.33 14.78 -10.73
C ALA A 38 14.11 14.92 -12.05
N ALA A 39 13.94 13.97 -12.98
CA ALA A 39 14.57 14.04 -14.31
C ALA A 39 13.98 15.14 -15.23
N LEU A 40 12.89 15.80 -14.82
CA LEU A 40 12.30 16.91 -15.57
C LEU A 40 13.06 18.24 -15.38
N GLU A 41 14.02 18.31 -14.46
CA GLU A 41 14.79 19.52 -14.18
C GLU A 41 15.80 19.87 -15.30
N PRO A 42 15.70 21.05 -15.96
CA PRO A 42 16.60 21.43 -17.04
C PRO A 42 17.91 22.01 -16.50
N SER A 43 18.90 21.14 -16.30
CA SER A 43 20.21 21.46 -15.70
C SER A 43 21.05 22.53 -16.41
N HIS A 44 20.75 22.84 -17.68
CA HIS A 44 21.56 23.74 -18.51
C HIS A 44 20.88 25.08 -18.82
N TRP A 45 19.66 25.33 -18.31
CA TRP A 45 18.92 26.54 -18.61
C TRP A 45 19.19 27.64 -17.58
N VAL A 46 19.78 28.75 -18.03
CA VAL A 46 20.11 29.89 -17.16
C VAL A 46 19.20 31.07 -17.47
N SER A 47 18.00 31.08 -16.87
CA SER A 47 17.05 32.21 -16.91
C SER A 47 16.20 32.28 -15.64
N PRO A 48 15.59 33.43 -15.31
CA PRO A 48 14.64 33.51 -14.19
C PRO A 48 13.46 32.54 -14.32
N ALA A 49 12.96 32.34 -15.55
CA ALA A 49 11.87 31.39 -15.82
C ALA A 49 12.30 29.93 -15.60
N ALA A 50 13.55 29.59 -15.96
CA ALA A 50 14.11 28.27 -15.71
C ALA A 50 14.21 27.96 -14.21
N ARG A 51 14.70 28.93 -13.39
CA ARG A 51 14.72 28.78 -11.93
C ARG A 51 13.34 28.53 -11.34
N ALA A 52 12.36 29.36 -11.70
CA ALA A 52 10.99 29.19 -11.24
C ALA A 52 10.38 27.84 -11.67
N TYR A 53 10.81 27.29 -12.81
CA TYR A 53 10.41 25.95 -13.23
C TYR A 53 11.09 24.86 -12.39
N CYS A 54 12.40 24.96 -12.14
CA CYS A 54 13.12 24.03 -11.25
C CYS A 54 12.48 23.99 -9.85
N ASP A 55 12.14 25.15 -9.28
CA ASP A 55 11.45 25.23 -7.98
C ASP A 55 10.13 24.44 -7.99
N ARG A 56 9.33 24.56 -9.07
CA ARG A 56 8.09 23.77 -9.22
C ARG A 56 8.34 22.27 -9.35
N VAL A 57 9.42 21.86 -10.02
CA VAL A 57 9.81 20.45 -10.10
C VAL A 57 10.22 19.93 -8.73
N HIS A 58 10.97 20.70 -7.95
CA HIS A 58 11.37 20.33 -6.58
C HIS A 58 10.16 20.23 -5.65
N ASP A 59 9.21 21.15 -5.76
CA ASP A 59 7.96 21.08 -4.99
C ASP A 59 7.11 19.86 -5.38
N LEU A 60 7.05 19.52 -6.67
CA LEU A 60 6.40 18.30 -7.15
C LEU A 60 7.06 17.04 -6.56
N VAL A 61 8.39 16.93 -6.64
CA VAL A 61 9.17 15.81 -6.09
C VAL A 61 8.89 15.66 -4.60
N ARG A 62 8.95 16.76 -3.83
CA ARG A 62 8.66 16.76 -2.39
C ARG A 62 7.23 16.29 -2.09
N ALA A 63 6.25 16.73 -2.88
CA ALA A 63 4.86 16.32 -2.71
C ALA A 63 4.65 14.82 -3.00
N VAL A 64 5.32 14.28 -4.02
CA VAL A 64 5.26 12.85 -4.37
C VAL A 64 5.94 12.01 -3.28
N GLU A 65 7.06 12.45 -2.73
CA GLU A 65 7.74 11.77 -1.62
C GLU A 65 6.87 11.73 -0.36
N ALA A 66 6.27 12.87 0.02
CA ALA A 66 5.33 12.92 1.15
C ALA A 66 4.12 12.00 0.93
N ALA A 67 3.61 11.88 -0.31
CA ALA A 67 2.56 10.94 -0.64
C ALA A 67 3.02 9.48 -0.46
N ALA A 68 4.24 9.13 -0.86
CA ALA A 68 4.79 7.79 -0.64
C ALA A 68 4.90 7.44 0.84
N GLU A 69 5.35 8.38 1.68
CA GLU A 69 5.39 8.20 3.14
C GLU A 69 3.99 7.99 3.74
N GLY A 70 2.99 8.74 3.27
CA GLY A 70 1.59 8.54 3.66
C GLY A 70 1.05 7.15 3.28
N ILE A 71 1.41 6.64 2.10
CA ILE A 71 1.03 5.29 1.67
C ILE A 71 1.72 4.22 2.53
N ASP A 72 3.00 4.41 2.90
CA ASP A 72 3.68 3.47 3.80
C ASP A 72 3.04 3.42 5.18
N ALA A 73 2.63 4.57 5.73
CA ALA A 73 1.90 4.62 6.99
C ALA A 73 0.57 3.85 6.90
N ALA A 74 -0.15 4.01 5.78
CA ALA A 74 -1.37 3.24 5.51
C ALA A 74 -1.07 1.73 5.38
N ALA A 75 0.03 1.34 4.73
CA ALA A 75 0.44 -0.05 4.60
C ALA A 75 0.77 -0.69 5.97
N ALA A 76 1.41 0.07 6.86
CA ALA A 76 1.69 -0.36 8.23
C ALA A 76 0.40 -0.55 9.04
N ALA A 77 -0.55 0.40 8.96
CA ALA A 77 -1.85 0.28 9.62
C ALA A 77 -2.65 -0.91 9.08
N ALA A 78 -2.68 -1.12 7.76
CA ALA A 78 -3.33 -2.27 7.15
C ALA A 78 -2.75 -3.60 7.67
N ARG A 79 -1.42 -3.69 7.82
CA ARG A 79 -0.76 -4.89 8.36
C ARG A 79 -1.16 -5.19 9.80
N VAL A 80 -1.32 -4.16 10.64
CA VAL A 80 -1.80 -4.31 12.02
C VAL A 80 -3.22 -4.89 12.02
N HIS A 81 -4.13 -4.30 11.24
CA HIS A 81 -5.51 -4.77 11.15
C HIS A 81 -5.65 -6.16 10.53
N GLU A 82 -4.82 -6.51 9.55
CA GLU A 82 -4.72 -7.88 9.02
C GLU A 82 -4.33 -8.87 10.11
N SER A 83 -3.35 -8.52 10.95
CA SER A 83 -2.95 -9.34 12.08
C SER A 83 -4.05 -9.48 13.13
N GLU A 84 -4.71 -8.38 13.51
CA GLU A 84 -5.84 -8.40 14.45
C GLU A 84 -6.99 -9.30 13.95
N LEU A 85 -7.32 -9.20 12.65
CA LEU A 85 -8.34 -10.02 12.03
C LEU A 85 -7.99 -11.51 12.08
N ASP A 86 -6.72 -11.87 11.84
CA ASP A 86 -6.26 -13.25 11.94
C ASP A 86 -6.30 -13.78 13.37
N HIS A 87 -5.98 -12.95 14.37
CA HIS A 87 -6.15 -13.30 15.79
C HIS A 87 -7.63 -13.55 16.13
N VAL A 88 -8.54 -12.68 15.70
CA VAL A 88 -9.99 -12.84 15.92
C VAL A 88 -10.49 -14.12 15.26
N ARG A 89 -10.07 -14.40 14.01
CA ARG A 89 -10.42 -15.65 13.32
C ARG A 89 -9.96 -16.87 14.11
N GLN A 90 -8.73 -16.86 14.63
CA GLN A 90 -8.21 -17.98 15.41
C GLN A 90 -8.93 -18.19 16.74
N ALA A 91 -9.30 -17.12 17.45
CA ALA A 91 -10.07 -17.20 18.67
C ALA A 91 -11.47 -17.79 18.42
N LEU A 92 -12.16 -17.36 17.35
CA LEU A 92 -13.46 -17.90 16.97
C LEU A 92 -13.41 -19.39 16.59
N LEU A 93 -12.32 -19.86 15.97
CA LEU A 93 -12.13 -21.26 15.62
C LEU A 93 -11.85 -22.16 16.84
N THR A 94 -11.18 -21.62 17.86
CA THR A 94 -10.72 -22.38 19.03
C THR A 94 -11.67 -22.27 20.24
N GLY A 95 -12.66 -21.37 20.20
CA GLY A 95 -13.59 -21.13 21.30
C GLY A 95 -12.96 -20.45 22.52
N ALA A 96 -11.72 -19.95 22.39
CA ALA A 96 -11.03 -19.22 23.43
C ALA A 96 -11.53 -17.76 23.52
N PRO A 97 -11.58 -17.15 24.71
CA PRO A 97 -11.98 -15.75 24.85
C PRO A 97 -11.03 -14.84 24.07
N ILE A 98 -11.59 -13.92 23.29
CA ILE A 98 -10.83 -12.87 22.60
C ILE A 98 -10.35 -11.89 23.68
N PRO A 99 -9.02 -11.72 23.89
CA PRO A 99 -8.54 -10.70 24.80
C PRO A 99 -8.91 -9.32 24.25
N VAL A 100 -9.58 -8.53 25.10
CA VAL A 100 -10.05 -7.16 24.83
C VAL A 100 -8.95 -6.16 25.13
#